data_AF-T1AVA3-F1
#
_entry.id   AF-T1AVA3-F1
#
_cell.length_a   1.000
_cell.length_b   1.000
_cell.length_c   1.000
_cell.angle_alpha   90.00
_cell.angle_beta   90.00
_cell.angle_gamma   90.00
#
_symmetry.space_group_name_H-M   'P 1'
#
loop_
_entity.id
_entity.type
_entity.pdbx_description
1 polymer ?
#
loop_
_entity_poly.entity_id
_entity_poly.type
_entity_poly.pdbx_seq_one_letter_code
_entity_poly.pdbx_strand_id
1 'polypeptide(L)' 'MGRNERANLFRKIEALRGSRVLTYVTSDRQGATSQIGDDAIRPLYDHLRAMDHCPRLDLYI' A
#
# COMPACT_ATOMS: atom_id res chain seq x y z
N MET A 1 11.13 12.04 -0.34
CA MET A 1 11.24 10.91 0.60
C MET A 1 11.85 9.71 -0.12
N GLY A 2 12.91 9.12 0.44
CA GLY A 2 13.62 7.97 -0.16
C GLY A 2 12.91 6.63 0.07
N ARG A 3 13.26 5.59 -0.70
CA ARG A 3 12.70 4.23 -0.53
C ARG A 3 12.87 3.68 0.90
N ASN A 4 14.06 3.84 1.48
CA ASN A 4 14.36 3.34 2.83
C ASN A 4 13.56 4.06 3.91
N GLU A 5 13.37 5.37 3.73
CA GLU A 5 12.57 6.19 4.63
C GLU A 5 11.09 5.76 4.61
N ARG A 6 10.52 5.55 3.42
CA ARG A 6 9.17 4.98 3.27
C ARG A 6 9.04 3.62 3.94
N ALA A 7 9.98 2.71 3.69
CA ALA A 7 9.95 1.37 4.28
C ALA A 7 9.99 1.42 5.82
N ASN A 8 10.76 2.34 6.39
CA ASN A 8 10.80 2.54 7.84
C ASN A 8 9.48 3.10 8.39
N LEU A 9 8.81 4.00 7.66
CA LEU A 9 7.49 4.50 8.04
C LEU A 9 6.44 3.39 8.02
N PHE A 10 6.39 2.56 6.96
CA PHE A 10 5.47 1.42 6.89
C PHE A 10 5.65 0.48 8.08
N ARG A 11 6.89 0.09 8.41
CA ARG A 11 7.16 -0.76 9.58
C ARG A 11 6.65 -0.16 10.89
N LYS A 12 6.80 1.15 11.09
CA LYS A 12 6.28 1.84 12.28
C LYS A 12 4.75 1.81 12.32
N ILE A 13 4.09 2.05 11.19
CA ILE A 13 2.63 2.02 11.09
C ILE A 13 2.13 0.59 11.37
N GLU A 14 2.71 -0.42 10.72
CA GLU A 14 2.34 -1.82 10.94
C GLU A 14 2.51 -2.25 12.41
N ALA A 15 3.60 -1.82 13.07
CA ALA A 15 3.83 -2.08 14.49
C ALA A 15 2.78 -1.41 15.40
N LEU A 16 2.38 -0.17 15.09
CA LEU A 16 1.35 0.55 15.85
C LEU A 16 -0.05 -0.05 15.64
N ARG A 17 -0.33 -0.58 14.45
CA ARG A 17 -1.64 -1.12 14.06
C ARG A 17 -1.82 -2.60 14.43
N GLY A 18 -0.72 -3.33 14.56
CA GLY A 18 -0.73 -4.79 14.73
C GLY A 18 -1.27 -5.52 13.48
N SER A 19 -1.07 -4.95 12.30
CA SER A 19 -1.56 -5.44 11.00
C SER A 19 -0.57 -5.11 9.89
N ARG A 20 -0.67 -5.83 8.76
CA ARG A 20 0.05 -5.44 7.54
C ARG A 20 -0.64 -4.26 6.87
N VAL A 21 0.13 -3.40 6.20
CA VAL A 21 -0.41 -2.24 5.48
C VAL A 21 -0.08 -2.33 3.99
N LEU A 22 -1.11 -2.16 3.17
CA LEU A 22 -0.99 -1.99 1.72
C LEU A 22 -1.49 -0.61 1.33
N THR A 23 -0.83 0.03 0.37
CA THR A 23 -1.28 1.32 -0.17
C THR A 23 -1.34 1.31 -1.69
N TYR A 24 -2.29 2.04 -2.24
CA TYR A 24 -2.44 2.24 -3.68
C TYR A 24 -2.69 3.72 -3.96
N VAL A 25 -1.73 4.39 -4.57
CA VAL A 25 -1.81 5.82 -4.88
C VAL A 25 -2.26 5.98 -6.33
N THR A 26 -3.44 6.59 -6.54
CA THR A 26 -4.01 6.81 -7.88
C THR A 26 -3.44 8.05 -8.58
N SER A 27 -3.00 9.05 -7.83
CA SER A 27 -2.40 10.28 -8.35
C SER A 27 -1.57 10.97 -7.27
N ASP A 28 -0.45 11.58 -7.66
CA ASP A 28 0.34 12.50 -6.85
C ASP A 28 0.14 13.98 -7.26
N ARG A 29 -0.72 14.23 -8.26
CA ARG A 29 -1.02 15.57 -8.78
C ARG A 29 -2.15 16.24 -8.01
N GLN A 30 -1.91 17.47 -7.56
CA GLN A 30 -2.94 18.28 -6.91
C GLN A 30 -4.07 18.63 -7.89
N GLY A 31 -5.32 18.52 -7.43
CA GLY A 31 -6.52 18.87 -8.20
C GLY A 31 -6.87 17.92 -9.35
N ALA A 32 -6.10 16.83 -9.54
CA ALA A 32 -6.41 15.82 -10.54
C ALA A 32 -7.45 14.83 -10.00
N THR A 33 -8.55 14.66 -10.73
CA THR A 33 -9.42 13.50 -10.54
C THR A 33 -8.67 12.27 -11.05
N SER A 34 -8.67 11.21 -10.27
CA SER A 34 -8.05 9.94 -10.63
C SER A 34 -9.00 8.80 -10.29
N GLN A 35 -8.89 7.73 -11.07
CA GLN A 35 -9.65 6.51 -10.87
C GLN A 35 -8.67 5.35 -10.75
N ILE A 36 -9.13 4.26 -10.13
CA ILE A 36 -8.36 3.02 -10.10
C ILE A 36 -8.24 2.54 -11.55
N GLY A 37 -7.01 2.27 -12.00
CA GLY A 37 -6.78 1.71 -13.33
C GLY A 37 -7.22 0.25 -13.40
N ASP A 38 -7.72 -0.19 -14.57
CA ASP A 38 -8.12 -1.58 -14.79
C ASP A 38 -6.95 -2.57 -14.60
N ASP A 39 -5.72 -2.09 -14.77
CA ASP A 39 -4.47 -2.83 -14.59
C ASP A 39 -4.01 -2.90 -13.12
N ALA A 40 -4.65 -2.18 -12.20
CA ALA A 40 -4.25 -2.12 -10.78
C ALA A 40 -4.35 -3.47 -10.07
N ILE A 41 -5.23 -4.36 -10.55
CA ILE A 41 -5.49 -5.66 -9.93
C ILE A 41 -4.24 -6.53 -9.93
N ARG A 42 -3.44 -6.52 -11.01
CA ARG A 42 -2.31 -7.44 -11.13
C ARG A 42 -1.18 -7.11 -10.14
N PRO A 43 -0.70 -5.85 -10.03
CA PRO A 43 0.27 -5.48 -9.01
C PRO A 43 -0.23 -5.70 -7.59
N LEU A 44 -1.51 -5.41 -7.31
CA LEU A 44 -2.12 -5.66 -5.99
C LEU A 44 -2.07 -7.16 -5.65
N TYR A 45 -2.43 -8.03 -6.59
CA TYR A 45 -2.36 -9.48 -6.41
C TYR A 45 -0.94 -9.95 -6.11
N ASP A 46 0.05 -9.46 -6.86
CA ASP A 46 1.45 -9.85 -6.66
C ASP A 46 1.96 -9.43 -5.27
N HIS A 47 1.55 -8.25 -4.78
CA HIS A 47 1.85 -7.80 -3.42
C HIS A 47 1.16 -8.64 -2.34
N LEU A 48 -0.12 -8.96 -2.51
CA LEU A 48 -0.85 -9.84 -1.60
C LEU A 48 -0.20 -11.22 -1.50
N ARG A 49 0.18 -11.79 -2.65
CA ARG A 49 0.88 -13.08 -2.70
C ARG A 49 2.25 -13.06 -2.03
N ALA A 50 2.96 -11.94 -2.09
CA ALA A 50 4.26 -11.78 -1.44
C ALA A 50 4.18 -11.55 0.09
N MET A 51 3.01 -11.14 0.62
CA MET A 51 2.84 -10.88 2.06
C MET A 51 2.62 -12.14 2.91
N ASP A 52 2.43 -13.30 2.28
CA ASP A 52 2.03 -14.57 2.91
C ASP A 52 0.75 -14.42 3.76
N HIS A 53 0.38 -15.45 4.52
CA HIS A 53 -0.79 -15.39 5.39
C HIS A 53 -0.64 -14.28 6.44
N CYS A 54 -1.49 -13.25 6.34
CA CYS A 54 -1.62 -12.21 7.36
C CYS A 54 -3.03 -12.23 7.95
N PRO A 55 -3.20 -12.24 9.29
CA PRO A 55 -4.53 -12.28 9.90
C PRO A 55 -5.35 -10.99 9.69
N ARG A 56 -4.67 -9.86 9.43
CA ARG A 56 -5.28 -8.55 9.22
C ARG A 56 -4.46 -7.73 8.24
N LEU A 57 -5.13 -7.22 7.22
CA LEU A 57 -4.60 -6.30 6.23
C LEU A 57 -5.38 -4.99 6.26
N ASP A 58 -4.67 -3.87 6.42
CA ASP A 58 -5.22 -2.53 6.27
C ASP A 58 -4.85 -1.96 4.88
N LEU A 59 -5.84 -1.41 4.17
CA LEU A 59 -5.65 -0.76 2.87
C LEU A 59 -5.81 0.76 3.00
N TYR A 60 -4.84 1.52 2.47
CA TYR A 60 -4.88 2.99 2.40
C TYR A 60 -4.80 3.46 0.94
N ILE A 61 -5.81 4.19 0.48
CA ILE A 61 -5.96 4.72 -0.89
C ILE A 61 -5.89 6.24 -0.86
#